data_AF-A0A1H9GP19-F1
#
_entry.id   AF-A0A1H9GP19-F1
#
_cell.length_a   1.000
_cell.length_b   1.000
_cell.length_c   1.000
_cell.angle_alpha   90.00
_cell.angle_beta   90.00
_cell.angle_gamma   90.00
#
_symmetry.space_group_name_H-M   'P 1'
#
loop_
_entity.id
_entity.type
_entity.pdbx_description
1 polymer ?
#
loop_
_entity_poly.entity_id
_entity_poly.type
_entity_poly.pdbx_seq_one_letter_code
_entity_poly.pdbx_strand_id
1 'polypeptide(L)'
;MKRRNFLKHAGLLPLAVMGNNLAARARSHPSLSKLNFSTEDRVFVLIQMFGGNDGLNTLFPLSSYDSLLSVRENLLAPENRLLPLQENLAIHPAMEGMKNMFAEGLLSVIQSVGYPNPNRSHFRSSDIWATGSASDVELETGWLGRYLAMSAEDYPDGYPNSENPDPLAITFSSVAHPTCEGPIVNYCQTLDSTNGFTTLQENGGNIPEDSYYGEHMDFLLDTIEQTNAYGNRIANASDLGDNLVEYPNSKLGRELRDVARLIHGGLSTKIYVLRMDGFDTHAHQVGGDGSEGFHANLLQQLSEAVTAFQNDLFNLNLEDRVIGMTYSEFGRRIKANASRGTDHGDAGPMFLFGNCTLGAVFGDDVTIDPEVSISAGVDMQYDYRNVFGSVLIDWLGAKDQEIRQILFPDFEYLPILSACASTLPTLIENFRASAWQKAIRLEWQYFSDEPHDVFRISRSTDGQNFEVLLSRTVDPNNRSYSILDENVEPGVLYYYQLQVIDLAGNVSTTRIASAMVTPDLVNDWTVSIPSPNPCKEWTDFVVDAPGDGTVRITCYSFNGETVAEVSTAVAAGPGHRVTLPTKALVSGMYSVKVSTGPKKIHSFKLVVEK
;
A
#
# COMPACT_ATOMS: atom_id res chain seq x y z
N MET A 1 -31.79 15.55 28.84
CA MET A 1 -30.80 16.41 28.14
C MET A 1 -31.07 16.37 26.64
N LYS A 2 -30.48 17.22 25.78
CA LYS A 2 -30.63 17.07 24.33
C LYS A 2 -29.82 15.85 23.84
N ARG A 3 -30.40 14.98 23.02
CA ARG A 3 -29.76 13.75 22.47
C ARG A 3 -28.37 14.05 21.85
N ARG A 4 -28.27 15.13 21.05
CA ARG A 4 -27.00 15.61 20.46
C ARG A 4 -25.95 16.10 21.47
N ASN A 5 -26.36 16.57 22.65
CA ASN A 5 -25.42 16.93 23.72
C ASN A 5 -24.97 15.70 24.51
N PHE A 6 -25.82 14.68 24.65
CA PHE A 6 -25.43 13.43 25.29
C PHE A 6 -24.36 12.71 24.46
N LEU A 7 -24.57 12.53 23.15
CA LEU A 7 -23.56 11.93 22.25
C LEU A 7 -22.20 12.66 22.34
N LYS A 8 -22.21 14.00 22.23
CA LYS A 8 -21.03 14.88 22.40
C LYS A 8 -20.29 14.79 23.74
N HIS A 9 -20.86 14.19 24.78
CA HIS A 9 -20.21 14.02 26.09
C HIS A 9 -20.07 12.54 26.49
N ALA A 10 -20.80 11.63 25.83
CA ALA A 10 -20.68 10.18 26.01
C ALA A 10 -19.46 9.61 25.27
N GLY A 11 -19.06 10.21 24.14
CA GLY A 11 -17.82 9.88 23.41
C GLY A 11 -16.51 10.15 24.18
N LEU A 12 -16.59 10.60 25.44
CA LEU A 12 -15.46 10.82 26.35
C LEU A 12 -15.58 10.07 27.70
N LEU A 13 -16.50 9.10 27.80
CA LEU A 13 -16.65 8.25 28.99
C LEU A 13 -16.35 6.78 28.68
N PRO A 14 -15.07 6.35 28.76
CA PRO A 14 -14.75 4.94 28.83
C PRO A 14 -15.32 4.36 30.12
N LEU A 15 -16.33 3.50 30.01
CA LEU A 15 -16.83 2.70 31.14
C LEU A 15 -15.80 1.62 31.47
N ALA A 16 -14.76 2.02 32.20
CA ALA A 16 -13.68 1.17 32.69
C ALA A 16 -14.15 0.21 33.81
N VAL A 17 -15.08 -0.68 33.46
CA VAL A 17 -15.24 -1.97 34.14
C VAL A 17 -14.09 -2.86 33.67
N MET A 18 -13.46 -3.60 34.58
CA MET A 18 -12.29 -4.41 34.26
C MET A 18 -12.66 -5.64 33.40
N GLY A 19 -12.68 -5.48 32.07
CA GLY A 19 -12.77 -6.56 31.10
C GLY A 19 -13.66 -6.29 29.89
N ASN A 20 -13.02 -6.12 28.72
CA ASN A 20 -13.56 -6.14 27.35
C ASN A 20 -14.47 -4.96 26.92
N ASN A 21 -14.44 -4.65 25.61
CA ASN A 21 -14.88 -3.38 25.01
C ASN A 21 -16.25 -3.49 24.29
N LEU A 22 -17.00 -2.38 24.18
CA LEU A 22 -18.39 -2.31 23.64
C LEU A 22 -18.73 -0.93 23.01
N ALA A 23 -19.33 -0.87 21.80
CA ALA A 23 -20.12 0.26 21.25
C ALA A 23 -20.66 0.00 19.81
N ALA A 24 -21.94 0.32 19.47
CA ALA A 24 -22.52 0.29 18.10
C ALA A 24 -24.01 0.79 18.05
N ARG A 25 -24.72 0.75 16.89
CA ARG A 25 -26.22 0.79 16.78
C ARG A 25 -26.77 0.36 15.40
N ALA A 26 -28.07 0.03 15.24
CA ALA A 26 -28.72 -0.46 14.00
C ALA A 26 -30.20 0.03 13.92
N ARG A 27 -31.11 -0.23 12.93
CA ARG A 27 -31.30 -1.14 11.74
C ARG A 27 -32.41 -0.48 10.84
N SER A 28 -32.93 -0.86 9.65
CA SER A 28 -32.93 -1.95 8.62
C SER A 28 -33.69 -1.35 7.35
N HIS A 29 -34.01 -1.90 6.16
CA HIS A 29 -33.91 -3.13 5.31
C HIS A 29 -34.75 -2.85 3.99
N PRO A 30 -34.93 -3.75 2.97
CA PRO A 30 -34.07 -4.77 2.32
C PRO A 30 -34.14 -4.80 0.74
N SER A 31 -33.23 -5.53 0.03
CA SER A 31 -33.51 -6.46 -1.13
C SER A 31 -32.56 -6.51 -2.36
N LEU A 32 -31.66 -7.52 -2.36
CA LEU A 32 -31.25 -8.40 -3.49
C LEU A 32 -30.42 -7.90 -4.71
N SER A 33 -29.12 -8.25 -4.64
CA SER A 33 -28.36 -9.05 -5.64
C SER A 33 -27.76 -8.42 -6.92
N LYS A 34 -26.43 -8.34 -6.96
CA LYS A 34 -25.52 -9.15 -7.84
C LYS A 34 -24.07 -8.69 -7.67
N LEU A 35 -23.12 -9.63 -7.58
CA LEU A 35 -21.69 -9.31 -7.58
C LEU A 35 -21.20 -8.96 -8.98
N ASN A 36 -20.57 -7.79 -9.09
CA ASN A 36 -19.80 -7.31 -10.23
C ASN A 36 -18.63 -6.52 -9.63
N PHE A 37 -17.39 -6.84 -9.99
CA PHE A 37 -16.21 -6.14 -9.46
C PHE A 37 -16.04 -4.80 -10.18
N SER A 38 -16.82 -3.81 -9.76
CA SER A 38 -16.64 -2.39 -10.09
C SER A 38 -15.66 -1.73 -9.11
N THR A 39 -15.48 -0.41 -9.22
CA THR A 39 -14.76 0.43 -8.25
C THR A 39 -15.26 0.32 -6.81
N GLU A 40 -16.44 -0.28 -6.58
CA GLU A 40 -16.99 -0.52 -5.24
C GLU A 40 -16.14 -1.47 -4.38
N ASP A 41 -15.38 -2.39 -4.98
CA ASP A 41 -14.63 -3.45 -4.28
C ASP A 41 -13.14 -3.12 -4.05
N ARG A 42 -12.81 -1.82 -4.01
CA ARG A 42 -11.44 -1.35 -3.74
C ARG A 42 -11.22 -1.10 -2.25
N VAL A 43 -10.01 -1.45 -1.82
CA VAL A 43 -9.56 -1.43 -0.42
C VAL A 43 -8.42 -0.43 -0.24
N PHE A 44 -8.50 0.40 0.80
CA PHE A 44 -7.50 1.39 1.17
C PHE A 44 -6.87 1.06 2.54
N VAL A 45 -5.55 1.02 2.61
CA VAL A 45 -4.78 0.70 3.84
C VAL A 45 -3.98 1.93 4.30
N LEU A 46 -4.46 2.61 5.33
CA LEU A 46 -3.85 3.81 5.89
C LEU A 46 -2.94 3.45 7.08
N ILE A 47 -1.64 3.75 7.01
CA ILE A 47 -0.67 3.47 8.07
C ILE A 47 -0.18 4.78 8.71
N GLN A 48 -0.54 5.02 9.97
CA GLN A 48 0.04 6.12 10.75
C GLN A 48 1.41 5.72 11.32
N MET A 49 2.48 6.38 10.87
CA MET A 49 3.81 6.37 11.48
C MET A 49 3.81 7.38 12.64
N PHE A 50 3.24 7.01 13.78
CA PHE A 50 2.98 7.94 14.88
C PHE A 50 4.27 8.34 15.62
N GLY A 51 4.40 9.64 15.87
CA GLY A 51 5.51 10.25 16.58
C GLY A 51 6.32 11.22 15.72
N GLY A 52 5.92 11.50 14.47
CA GLY A 52 6.65 12.42 13.59
C GLY A 52 7.97 11.84 13.05
N ASN A 53 7.89 11.15 11.92
CA ASN A 53 9.01 10.44 11.27
C ASN A 53 10.15 11.39 10.86
N ASP A 54 11.41 10.95 11.01
CA ASP A 54 12.54 11.71 10.49
C ASP A 54 12.71 11.50 8.99
N GLY A 55 12.03 12.34 8.22
CA GLY A 55 12.09 12.32 6.75
C GLY A 55 13.52 12.37 6.20
N LEU A 56 14.40 13.20 6.79
CA LEU A 56 15.80 13.36 6.39
C LEU A 56 16.75 12.30 7.00
N ASN A 57 16.20 11.29 7.67
CA ASN A 57 16.88 10.02 7.97
C ASN A 57 16.07 8.81 7.44
N THR A 58 15.14 9.07 6.53
CA THR A 58 14.33 8.08 5.79
C THR A 58 14.68 8.15 4.31
N LEU A 59 14.66 9.36 3.76
CA LEU A 59 15.12 9.73 2.43
C LEU A 59 16.27 10.73 2.55
N PHE A 60 17.21 10.64 1.62
CA PHE A 60 18.47 11.37 1.65
C PHE A 60 18.63 12.14 0.33
N PRO A 61 18.49 13.48 0.33
CA PRO A 61 18.75 14.31 -0.85
C PRO A 61 20.26 14.33 -1.11
N LEU A 62 20.72 13.51 -2.06
CA LEU A 62 22.13 13.35 -2.41
C LEU A 62 22.71 14.68 -2.93
N SER A 63 21.89 15.43 -3.68
CA SER A 63 22.14 16.80 -4.14
C SER A 63 22.43 17.82 -3.02
N SER A 64 22.12 17.49 -1.76
CA SER A 64 22.40 18.29 -0.56
C SER A 64 23.10 17.51 0.56
N TYR A 65 23.69 16.33 0.28
CA TYR A 65 24.20 15.43 1.32
C TYR A 65 25.32 16.06 2.17
N ASP A 66 26.29 16.77 1.57
CA ASP A 66 27.36 17.47 2.30
C ASP A 66 26.79 18.54 3.26
N SER A 67 25.84 19.35 2.77
CA SER A 67 25.15 20.35 3.61
C SER A 67 24.38 19.68 4.75
N LEU A 68 23.68 18.58 4.46
CA LEU A 68 22.92 17.81 5.43
C LEU A 68 23.83 17.18 6.51
N LEU A 69 24.98 16.65 6.10
CA LEU A 69 26.01 16.12 7.00
C LEU A 69 26.56 17.21 7.93
N SER A 70 26.81 18.43 7.41
CA SER A 70 27.29 19.56 8.23
C SER A 70 26.32 19.98 9.35
N VAL A 71 25.04 19.63 9.24
CA VAL A 71 23.97 19.98 10.21
C VAL A 71 23.43 18.78 11.00
N ARG A 72 23.92 17.56 10.72
CA ARG A 72 23.48 16.28 11.31
C ARG A 72 24.58 15.21 11.40
N GLU A 73 25.85 15.58 11.52
CA GLU A 73 27.03 14.67 11.55
C GLU A 73 26.86 13.47 12.52
N ASN A 74 26.15 13.66 13.63
CA ASN A 74 25.92 12.64 14.65
C ASN A 74 24.72 11.70 14.36
N LEU A 75 24.01 11.88 13.24
CA LEU A 75 22.82 11.12 12.83
C LEU A 75 22.96 10.38 11.49
N LEU A 76 23.53 10.99 10.44
CA LEU A 76 23.43 10.41 9.09
C LEU A 76 24.15 9.09 8.93
N ALA A 77 23.46 8.11 8.34
CA ALA A 77 24.06 6.96 7.69
C ALA A 77 25.02 7.41 6.57
N PRO A 78 26.20 6.78 6.40
CA PRO A 78 27.16 7.15 5.35
C PRO A 78 26.58 6.99 3.95
N GLU A 79 26.90 7.91 3.04
CA GLU A 79 26.39 7.93 1.65
C GLU A 79 26.53 6.57 0.93
N ASN A 80 27.69 5.92 1.07
CA ASN A 80 27.97 4.60 0.47
C ASN A 80 27.24 3.42 1.14
N ARG A 81 26.34 3.69 2.09
CA ARG A 81 25.43 2.73 2.73
C ARG A 81 23.97 2.98 2.32
N LEU A 82 23.67 4.10 1.67
CA LEU A 82 22.32 4.46 1.22
C LEU A 82 21.91 3.62 0.00
N LEU A 83 20.60 3.49 -0.21
CA LEU A 83 20.05 2.72 -1.33
C LEU A 83 19.44 3.70 -2.36
N PRO A 84 20.03 3.89 -3.55
CA PRO A 84 19.49 4.82 -4.54
C PRO A 84 18.06 4.48 -4.95
N LEU A 85 17.19 5.50 -4.97
CA LEU A 85 15.89 5.46 -5.64
C LEU A 85 15.99 6.09 -7.04
N GLN A 86 16.64 7.25 -7.14
CA GLN A 86 16.92 7.98 -8.38
C GLN A 86 18.20 8.83 -8.25
N GLU A 87 18.67 9.43 -9.35
CA GLU A 87 19.94 10.17 -9.47
C GLU A 87 20.35 10.96 -8.22
N ASN A 88 19.42 11.77 -7.67
CA ASN A 88 19.70 12.66 -6.54
C ASN A 88 18.99 12.27 -5.22
N LEU A 89 18.34 11.10 -5.15
CA LEU A 89 17.57 10.68 -3.96
C LEU A 89 17.81 9.20 -3.61
N ALA A 90 18.18 8.94 -2.36
CA ALA A 90 18.32 7.60 -1.81
C ALA A 90 17.40 7.35 -0.59
N ILE A 91 17.12 6.09 -0.30
CA ILE A 91 16.36 5.64 0.89
C ILE A 91 17.29 4.95 1.90
N HIS A 92 16.89 4.97 3.16
CA HIS A 92 17.65 4.41 4.28
C HIS A 92 18.00 2.91 4.08
N PRO A 93 19.23 2.45 4.42
CA PRO A 93 19.68 1.06 4.24
C PRO A 93 18.73 -0.02 4.78
N ALA A 94 18.03 0.27 5.88
CA ALA A 94 17.04 -0.64 6.47
C ALA A 94 15.78 -0.89 5.61
N MET A 95 15.63 -0.21 4.46
CA MET A 95 14.42 -0.23 3.64
C MET A 95 14.59 -0.95 2.29
N GLU A 96 15.45 -1.97 2.23
CA GLU A 96 15.74 -2.71 0.97
C GLU A 96 14.47 -3.23 0.27
N GLY A 97 13.51 -3.76 1.02
CA GLY A 97 12.23 -4.23 0.48
C GLY A 97 11.46 -3.13 -0.25
N MET A 98 11.29 -1.97 0.38
CA MET A 98 10.65 -0.80 -0.23
C MET A 98 11.47 -0.21 -1.40
N LYS A 99 12.81 -0.28 -1.36
CA LYS A 99 13.66 0.09 -2.51
C LYS A 99 13.44 -0.85 -3.71
N ASN A 100 13.25 -2.15 -3.47
CA ASN A 100 12.93 -3.11 -4.53
C ASN A 100 11.52 -2.85 -5.07
N MET A 101 10.52 -2.60 -4.21
CA MET A 101 9.17 -2.20 -4.63
C MET A 101 9.16 -0.93 -5.50
N PHE A 102 10.00 0.07 -5.20
CA PHE A 102 10.15 1.27 -6.03
C PHE A 102 10.68 0.92 -7.42
N ALA A 103 11.74 0.11 -7.50
CA ALA A 103 12.30 -0.36 -8.78
C ALA A 103 11.34 -1.24 -9.60
N GLU A 104 10.34 -1.83 -8.95
CA GLU A 104 9.25 -2.63 -9.55
C GLU A 104 7.99 -1.81 -9.90
N GLY A 105 7.93 -0.52 -9.55
CA GLY A 105 6.76 0.36 -9.76
C GLY A 105 5.64 0.23 -8.71
N LEU A 106 5.86 -0.56 -7.66
CA LEU A 106 4.91 -0.88 -6.59
C LEU A 106 4.96 0.09 -5.41
N LEU A 107 5.87 1.08 -5.44
CA LEU A 107 6.02 2.14 -4.45
C LEU A 107 6.23 3.48 -5.16
N SER A 108 5.46 4.49 -4.76
CA SER A 108 5.71 5.90 -5.07
C SER A 108 6.00 6.68 -3.78
N VAL A 109 6.77 7.76 -3.91
CA VAL A 109 7.25 8.61 -2.83
C VAL A 109 6.72 10.02 -3.06
N ILE A 110 6.12 10.64 -2.06
CA ILE A 110 5.73 12.06 -2.11
C ILE A 110 6.60 12.80 -1.09
N GLN A 111 7.50 13.65 -1.58
CA GLN A 111 8.43 14.42 -0.75
C GLN A 111 7.72 15.58 -0.06
N SER A 112 8.28 16.04 1.07
CA SER A 112 7.95 17.36 1.63
C SER A 112 6.45 17.63 1.84
N VAL A 113 5.69 16.63 2.31
CA VAL A 113 4.26 16.76 2.58
C VAL A 113 4.03 17.35 3.98
N GLY A 114 3.13 18.32 4.10
CA GLY A 114 2.83 19.00 5.35
C GLY A 114 1.53 19.81 5.26
N TYR A 115 1.43 20.91 6.00
CA TYR A 115 0.34 21.88 5.90
C TYR A 115 0.79 23.31 6.27
N PRO A 116 0.11 24.36 5.77
CA PRO A 116 0.45 25.74 6.10
C PRO A 116 0.33 26.08 7.59
N ASN A 117 1.31 26.84 8.12
CA ASN A 117 1.45 27.17 9.54
C ASN A 117 1.53 25.92 10.44
N PRO A 118 2.60 25.11 10.32
CA PRO A 118 2.72 23.80 10.96
C PRO A 118 2.64 23.87 12.50
N ASN A 119 1.89 22.94 13.10
CA ASN A 119 1.73 22.80 14.54
C ASN A 119 2.52 21.58 15.06
N ARG A 120 3.49 21.83 15.92
CA ARG A 120 4.46 20.81 16.37
C ARG A 120 4.09 20.14 17.70
N SER A 121 2.80 20.03 17.99
CA SER A 121 2.25 19.30 19.13
C SER A 121 1.61 18.01 18.64
N HIS A 122 1.99 16.84 19.20
CA HIS A 122 1.35 15.56 18.81
C HIS A 122 -0.17 15.62 18.93
N PHE A 123 -0.70 16.28 19.97
CA PHE A 123 -2.14 16.44 20.18
C PHE A 123 -2.82 17.13 19.00
N ARG A 124 -2.38 18.36 18.66
CA ARG A 124 -3.04 19.18 17.64
C ARG A 124 -2.64 18.77 16.22
N SER A 125 -1.43 18.25 15.98
CA SER A 125 -1.07 17.77 14.65
C SER A 125 -1.72 16.43 14.32
N SER A 126 -1.83 15.50 15.28
CA SER A 126 -2.61 14.26 15.04
C SER A 126 -4.07 14.57 14.76
N ASP A 127 -4.64 15.55 15.46
CA ASP A 127 -5.98 16.08 15.21
C ASP A 127 -6.10 16.70 13.81
N ILE A 128 -5.18 17.58 13.39
CA ILE A 128 -5.13 18.14 12.02
C ILE A 128 -5.09 17.04 10.96
N TRP A 129 -4.16 16.09 11.06
CA TRP A 129 -4.02 15.01 10.07
C TRP A 129 -5.20 14.02 10.08
N ALA A 130 -5.77 13.69 11.24
CA ALA A 130 -6.95 12.83 11.32
C ALA A 130 -8.24 13.53 10.85
N THR A 131 -8.37 14.84 11.08
CA THR A 131 -9.56 15.62 10.71
C THR A 131 -9.50 16.24 9.33
N GLY A 132 -8.34 16.34 8.67
CA GLY A 132 -8.20 17.06 7.41
C GLY A 132 -8.37 18.58 7.54
N SER A 133 -8.21 19.14 8.74
CA SER A 133 -8.47 20.55 9.04
C SER A 133 -7.31 21.51 8.69
N ALA A 134 -7.59 22.81 8.69
CA ALA A 134 -6.54 23.83 8.69
C ALA A 134 -5.91 23.96 10.09
N SER A 135 -4.68 24.49 10.18
CA SER A 135 -3.90 24.58 11.42
C SER A 135 -4.58 25.39 12.54
N ASP A 136 -5.44 26.35 12.19
CA ASP A 136 -6.24 27.20 13.08
C ASP A 136 -7.70 26.73 13.28
N VAL A 137 -8.12 25.64 12.63
CA VAL A 137 -9.50 25.10 12.69
C VAL A 137 -9.54 23.76 13.40
N GLU A 138 -10.19 23.70 14.57
CA GLU A 138 -10.51 22.44 15.26
C GLU A 138 -11.81 21.84 14.69
N LEU A 139 -11.83 20.52 14.45
CA LEU A 139 -13.00 19.78 13.93
C LEU A 139 -13.28 18.56 14.81
N GLU A 140 -14.57 18.26 15.02
CA GLU A 140 -15.01 17.10 15.80
C GLU A 140 -15.16 15.81 14.96
N THR A 141 -14.67 15.79 13.72
CA THR A 141 -14.87 14.67 12.79
C THR A 141 -13.61 14.41 11.96
N GLY A 142 -13.37 13.14 11.67
CA GLY A 142 -12.32 12.66 10.78
C GLY A 142 -12.68 12.80 9.30
N TRP A 143 -11.67 12.85 8.43
CA TRP A 143 -11.91 12.99 6.99
C TRP A 143 -12.49 11.72 6.34
N LEU A 144 -12.03 10.53 6.75
CA LEU A 144 -12.65 9.25 6.34
C LEU A 144 -14.05 9.09 6.93
N GLY A 145 -14.29 9.57 8.15
CA GLY A 145 -15.62 9.59 8.78
C GLY A 145 -16.62 10.49 8.06
N ARG A 146 -16.17 11.65 7.54
CA ARG A 146 -17.01 12.49 6.66
C ARG A 146 -17.22 11.89 5.27
N TYR A 147 -16.21 11.26 4.68
CA TYR A 147 -16.35 10.54 3.41
C TYR A 147 -17.36 9.38 3.53
N LEU A 148 -17.20 8.53 4.54
CA LEU A 148 -18.10 7.38 4.76
C LEU A 148 -19.53 7.81 5.10
N ALA A 149 -19.71 8.92 5.83
CA ALA A 149 -21.03 9.53 6.06
C ALA A 149 -21.68 10.16 4.81
N MET A 150 -20.98 10.21 3.68
CA MET A 150 -21.53 10.59 2.37
C MET A 150 -21.74 9.38 1.44
N SER A 151 -21.02 8.27 1.64
CA SER A 151 -21.16 7.05 0.83
C SER A 151 -22.09 5.99 1.42
N ALA A 152 -22.27 5.97 2.75
CA ALA A 152 -23.10 5.02 3.47
C ALA A 152 -24.29 5.74 4.12
N GLU A 153 -25.35 5.93 3.34
CA GLU A 153 -26.62 6.49 3.82
C GLU A 153 -27.15 5.68 5.03
N ASP A 154 -27.84 6.38 5.93
CA ASP A 154 -28.38 5.91 7.23
C ASP A 154 -27.39 5.39 8.31
N TYR A 155 -26.11 5.09 8.00
CA TYR A 155 -25.17 4.49 8.95
C TYR A 155 -25.06 5.27 10.30
N PRO A 156 -25.09 4.58 11.46
CA PRO A 156 -25.02 3.12 11.65
C PRO A 156 -26.38 2.43 11.59
N ASP A 157 -27.46 3.21 11.61
CA ASP A 157 -28.83 2.71 11.51
C ASP A 157 -28.97 2.04 10.13
N GLY A 158 -29.53 0.84 10.11
CA GLY A 158 -29.58 0.01 8.90
C GLY A 158 -28.42 -0.97 8.70
N TYR A 159 -27.35 -1.00 9.51
CA TYR A 159 -26.17 -1.84 9.25
C TYR A 159 -25.89 -2.89 10.36
N PRO A 160 -25.24 -4.03 10.04
CA PRO A 160 -25.07 -4.58 8.70
C PRO A 160 -26.41 -4.96 8.04
N ASN A 161 -26.43 -4.97 6.71
CA ASN A 161 -27.60 -5.37 5.90
C ASN A 161 -27.20 -6.31 4.74
N SER A 162 -28.15 -6.57 3.84
CA SER A 162 -27.97 -7.49 2.71
C SER A 162 -27.04 -6.99 1.60
N GLU A 163 -26.68 -5.71 1.61
CA GLU A 163 -25.86 -5.05 0.59
C GLU A 163 -24.49 -4.67 1.18
N ASN A 164 -24.49 -4.17 2.41
CA ASN A 164 -23.32 -3.92 3.24
C ASN A 164 -23.35 -4.85 4.48
N PRO A 165 -22.95 -6.12 4.36
CA PRO A 165 -22.93 -7.07 5.47
C PRO A 165 -21.68 -6.96 6.35
N ASP A 166 -20.63 -6.31 5.84
CA ASP A 166 -19.29 -6.22 6.45
C ASP A 166 -19.04 -4.82 7.02
N PRO A 167 -18.06 -4.65 7.94
CA PRO A 167 -17.68 -3.32 8.43
C PRO A 167 -17.24 -2.43 7.28
N LEU A 168 -17.70 -1.18 7.23
CA LEU A 168 -17.28 -0.21 6.22
C LEU A 168 -15.77 0.08 6.32
N ALA A 169 -15.27 0.18 7.55
CA ALA A 169 -13.87 0.35 7.87
C ALA A 169 -13.48 -0.41 9.16
N ILE A 170 -12.18 -0.73 9.29
CA ILE A 170 -11.59 -1.36 10.48
C ILE A 170 -10.38 -0.53 10.96
N THR A 171 -10.25 -0.34 12.27
CA THR A 171 -9.00 0.14 12.91
C THR A 171 -8.32 -1.02 13.62
N PHE A 172 -7.03 -1.27 13.33
CA PHE A 172 -6.19 -2.23 14.05
C PHE A 172 -5.69 -1.66 15.39
N SER A 173 -6.62 -1.51 16.32
CA SER A 173 -6.43 -1.11 17.71
C SER A 173 -7.74 -1.32 18.50
N SER A 174 -7.61 -1.58 19.80
CA SER A 174 -8.70 -1.48 20.79
C SER A 174 -9.42 -0.12 20.86
N VAL A 175 -8.86 0.95 20.28
CA VAL A 175 -9.50 2.29 20.20
C VAL A 175 -9.68 2.68 18.73
N ALA A 176 -10.88 3.12 18.35
CA ALA A 176 -11.19 3.52 16.98
C ALA A 176 -10.40 4.78 16.58
N HIS A 177 -9.90 4.84 15.34
CA HIS A 177 -9.07 5.96 14.92
C HIS A 177 -9.92 7.22 14.65
N PRO A 178 -9.51 8.42 15.11
CA PRO A 178 -10.28 9.65 14.89
C PRO A 178 -10.51 9.99 13.41
N THR A 179 -9.70 9.47 12.47
CA THR A 179 -9.95 9.66 11.03
C THR A 179 -11.31 9.11 10.58
N CYS A 180 -11.82 8.08 11.25
CA CYS A 180 -13.12 7.48 10.94
C CYS A 180 -14.29 8.13 11.72
N GLU A 181 -14.05 9.19 12.49
CA GLU A 181 -15.10 9.84 13.30
C GLU A 181 -16.07 10.62 12.39
N GLY A 182 -17.29 10.11 12.22
CA GLY A 182 -18.32 10.75 11.41
C GLY A 182 -19.19 11.71 12.22
N PRO A 183 -20.16 12.41 11.58
CA PRO A 183 -21.00 13.41 12.25
C PRO A 183 -21.99 12.87 13.31
N ILE A 184 -22.02 11.55 13.53
CA ILE A 184 -23.00 10.84 14.38
C ILE A 184 -22.29 9.80 15.26
N VAL A 185 -21.39 8.99 14.66
CA VAL A 185 -20.59 7.92 15.27
C VAL A 185 -19.27 7.76 14.54
N ASN A 186 -18.33 7.02 15.13
CA ASN A 186 -17.17 6.48 14.43
C ASN A 186 -17.57 5.35 13.46
N TYR A 187 -16.96 5.32 12.27
CA TYR A 187 -17.25 4.34 11.21
C TYR A 187 -16.27 3.14 11.19
N CYS A 188 -15.23 3.15 12.03
CA CYS A 188 -14.24 2.07 12.12
C CYS A 188 -14.57 1.07 13.25
N GLN A 189 -14.78 -0.19 12.88
CA GLN A 189 -14.79 -1.30 13.83
C GLN A 189 -13.37 -1.49 14.42
N THR A 190 -13.26 -1.62 15.74
CA THR A 190 -11.98 -1.91 16.41
C THR A 190 -11.63 -3.40 16.35
N LEU A 191 -10.34 -3.71 16.15
CA LEU A 191 -9.81 -5.07 16.06
C LEU A 191 -8.36 -5.13 16.56
N ASP A 192 -8.07 -5.91 17.61
CA ASP A 192 -6.68 -6.14 18.08
C ASP A 192 -6.02 -7.35 17.40
N SER A 193 -6.80 -8.36 16.97
CA SER A 193 -6.37 -9.47 16.09
C SER A 193 -7.61 -10.22 15.57
N THR A 194 -7.49 -11.02 14.51
CA THR A 194 -8.63 -11.84 14.04
C THR A 194 -8.97 -13.07 14.91
N ASN A 195 -8.26 -13.28 16.03
CA ASN A 195 -8.47 -14.42 16.92
C ASN A 195 -9.26 -14.02 18.17
N GLY A 196 -10.15 -14.90 18.64
CA GLY A 196 -10.74 -14.80 19.99
C GLY A 196 -12.02 -13.95 20.11
N PHE A 197 -12.76 -13.74 19.01
CA PHE A 197 -14.09 -13.13 19.06
C PHE A 197 -14.98 -13.80 20.12
N THR A 198 -15.50 -13.00 21.04
CA THR A 198 -16.38 -13.45 22.13
C THR A 198 -17.76 -12.85 21.91
N THR A 199 -18.77 -13.69 21.64
CA THR A 199 -20.15 -13.23 21.47
C THR A 199 -20.65 -12.56 22.74
N LEU A 200 -21.11 -11.33 22.60
CA LEU A 200 -21.61 -10.48 23.66
C LEU A 200 -23.04 -10.89 24.04
N GLN A 201 -23.38 -10.88 25.33
CA GLN A 201 -24.66 -11.39 25.82
C GLN A 201 -25.79 -10.36 25.76
N GLU A 202 -26.77 -10.63 24.90
CA GLU A 202 -28.06 -9.93 24.81
C GLU A 202 -28.93 -10.23 26.05
N ASN A 203 -28.72 -9.47 27.13
CA ASN A 203 -29.47 -9.62 28.38
C ASN A 203 -30.86 -8.97 28.29
N GLY A 204 -31.75 -9.57 27.48
CA GLY A 204 -33.12 -9.14 27.22
C GLY A 204 -34.08 -9.29 28.42
N GLY A 205 -33.90 -8.45 29.44
CA GLY A 205 -34.93 -8.19 30.45
C GLY A 205 -36.09 -7.37 29.87
N ASN A 206 -37.21 -7.25 30.60
CA ASN A 206 -38.33 -6.41 30.17
C ASN A 206 -37.91 -4.93 30.11
N ILE A 207 -37.66 -4.42 28.91
CA ILE A 207 -37.39 -3.00 28.65
C ILE A 207 -38.72 -2.22 28.72
N PRO A 208 -38.83 -1.13 29.50
CA PRO A 208 -40.02 -0.29 29.51
C PRO A 208 -40.07 0.60 28.26
N GLU A 209 -41.04 0.32 27.39
CA GLU A 209 -41.41 1.13 26.22
C GLU A 209 -41.61 2.62 26.59
N ASP A 210 -41.37 3.52 25.61
CA ASP A 210 -41.52 4.99 25.72
C ASP A 210 -40.84 5.63 26.95
N SER A 211 -39.77 5.02 27.46
CA SER A 211 -39.01 5.53 28.61
C SER A 211 -37.57 5.91 28.24
N TYR A 212 -37.03 6.95 28.90
CA TYR A 212 -35.62 7.35 28.76
C TYR A 212 -34.65 6.18 29.04
N TYR A 213 -35.02 5.28 29.96
CA TYR A 213 -34.23 4.08 30.25
C TYR A 213 -34.32 3.06 29.11
N GLY A 214 -35.48 2.92 28.47
CA GLY A 214 -35.67 2.09 27.27
C GLY A 214 -34.79 2.54 26.11
N GLU A 215 -34.88 3.81 25.69
CA GLU A 215 -34.08 4.37 24.59
C GLU A 215 -32.56 4.11 24.69
N HIS A 216 -32.06 4.00 25.94
CA HIS A 216 -30.66 3.73 26.28
C HIS A 216 -30.35 2.23 26.43
N MET A 217 -31.31 1.40 26.84
CA MET A 217 -31.13 -0.06 26.85
C MET A 217 -31.15 -0.62 25.43
N ASP A 218 -32.06 -0.12 24.60
CA ASP A 218 -32.12 -0.43 23.18
C ASP A 218 -30.78 -0.09 22.49
N PHE A 219 -30.14 1.04 22.84
CA PHE A 219 -28.80 1.39 22.33
C PHE A 219 -27.78 0.30 22.61
N LEU A 220 -27.81 -0.29 23.81
CA LEU A 220 -26.86 -1.31 24.25
C LEU A 220 -27.16 -2.69 23.64
N LEU A 221 -28.42 -3.00 23.32
CA LEU A 221 -28.78 -4.22 22.58
C LEU A 221 -28.46 -4.09 21.09
N ASP A 222 -28.83 -2.97 20.45
CA ASP A 222 -28.44 -2.66 19.06
C ASP A 222 -26.91 -2.64 18.92
N THR A 223 -26.19 -2.10 19.92
CA THR A 223 -24.72 -2.19 20.05
C THR A 223 -24.25 -3.64 19.96
N ILE A 224 -24.81 -4.49 20.83
CA ILE A 224 -24.38 -5.87 21.01
C ILE A 224 -24.66 -6.68 19.74
N GLU A 225 -25.83 -6.53 19.12
CA GLU A 225 -26.17 -7.26 17.90
C GLU A 225 -25.28 -6.86 16.71
N GLN A 226 -25.08 -5.56 16.45
CA GLN A 226 -24.20 -5.11 15.36
C GLN A 226 -22.74 -5.54 15.60
N THR A 227 -22.24 -5.44 16.83
CA THR A 227 -20.89 -5.90 17.20
C THR A 227 -20.74 -7.41 17.00
N ASN A 228 -21.74 -8.20 17.44
CA ASN A 228 -21.79 -9.65 17.24
C ASN A 228 -21.84 -10.00 15.74
N ALA A 229 -22.65 -9.29 14.95
CA ALA A 229 -22.80 -9.52 13.52
C ALA A 229 -21.49 -9.25 12.76
N TYR A 230 -20.85 -8.09 12.97
CA TYR A 230 -19.54 -7.80 12.38
C TYR A 230 -18.46 -8.77 12.88
N GLY A 231 -18.43 -9.11 14.18
CA GLY A 231 -17.50 -10.08 14.73
C GLY A 231 -17.60 -11.45 14.04
N ASN A 232 -18.82 -11.93 13.80
CA ASN A 232 -19.06 -13.18 13.05
C ASN A 232 -18.59 -13.09 11.58
N ARG A 233 -18.73 -11.93 10.93
CA ARG A 233 -18.27 -11.71 9.54
C ARG A 233 -16.74 -11.68 9.45
N ILE A 234 -16.08 -10.95 10.34
CA ILE A 234 -14.61 -10.88 10.42
C ILE A 234 -14.02 -12.26 10.81
N ALA A 235 -14.65 -12.99 11.74
CA ALA A 235 -14.27 -14.35 12.09
C ALA A 235 -14.36 -15.30 10.88
N ASN A 236 -15.50 -15.33 10.20
CA ASN A 236 -15.70 -16.17 9.01
C ASN A 236 -14.72 -15.82 7.87
N ALA A 237 -14.46 -14.54 7.64
CA ALA A 237 -13.46 -14.11 6.65
C ALA A 237 -12.03 -14.48 7.08
N SER A 238 -11.71 -14.43 8.37
CA SER A 238 -10.43 -14.94 8.86
C SER A 238 -10.33 -16.46 8.66
N ASP A 239 -11.36 -17.23 8.96
CA ASP A 239 -11.34 -18.70 8.85
C ASP A 239 -11.31 -19.20 7.39
N LEU A 240 -11.90 -18.46 6.45
CA LEU A 240 -11.80 -18.73 5.00
C LEU A 240 -10.56 -18.12 4.34
N GLY A 241 -9.98 -17.09 4.97
CA GLY A 241 -8.83 -16.35 4.47
C GLY A 241 -7.50 -17.07 4.74
N ASP A 242 -6.52 -16.78 3.89
CA ASP A 242 -5.20 -17.44 3.90
C ASP A 242 -4.08 -16.39 3.71
N ASN A 243 -2.84 -16.79 4.00
CA ASN A 243 -1.63 -16.00 3.79
C ASN A 243 -0.55 -16.88 3.17
N LEU A 244 -0.12 -16.54 1.96
CA LEU A 244 0.83 -17.32 1.17
C LEU A 244 2.28 -16.86 1.39
N VAL A 245 2.50 -15.82 2.20
CA VAL A 245 3.81 -15.24 2.54
C VAL A 245 4.06 -15.27 4.06
N GLU A 246 5.30 -15.52 4.47
CA GLU A 246 5.73 -15.37 5.86
C GLU A 246 5.94 -13.89 6.19
N TYR A 247 5.20 -13.38 7.18
CA TYR A 247 5.29 -11.98 7.61
C TYR A 247 6.28 -11.80 8.77
N PRO A 248 6.96 -10.64 8.86
CA PRO A 248 7.82 -10.33 9.99
C PRO A 248 7.02 -10.25 11.30
N ASN A 249 7.60 -10.70 12.41
CA ASN A 249 6.93 -10.74 13.72
C ASN A 249 6.84 -9.37 14.43
N SER A 250 6.73 -8.28 13.67
CA SER A 250 6.44 -6.93 14.16
C SER A 250 4.94 -6.77 14.46
N LYS A 251 4.53 -5.65 15.08
CA LYS A 251 3.10 -5.29 15.21
C LYS A 251 2.47 -5.17 13.83
N LEU A 252 3.04 -4.29 13.00
CA LEU A 252 2.55 -4.00 11.65
C LEU A 252 2.54 -5.23 10.73
N GLY A 253 3.52 -6.13 10.85
CA GLY A 253 3.58 -7.37 10.06
C GLY A 253 2.43 -8.32 10.36
N ARG A 254 2.06 -8.49 11.64
CA ARG A 254 0.88 -9.30 12.02
C ARG A 254 -0.43 -8.63 11.62
N GLU A 255 -0.51 -7.31 11.67
CA GLU A 255 -1.71 -6.55 11.31
C GLU A 255 -1.94 -6.55 9.79
N LEU A 256 -0.92 -6.33 8.98
CA LEU A 256 -1.02 -6.42 7.52
C LEU A 256 -1.29 -7.86 7.04
N ARG A 257 -0.74 -8.88 7.71
CA ARG A 257 -1.13 -10.29 7.50
C ARG A 257 -2.63 -10.48 7.70
N ASP A 258 -3.15 -10.00 8.84
CA ASP A 258 -4.56 -10.12 9.19
C ASP A 258 -5.45 -9.34 8.18
N VAL A 259 -5.02 -8.17 7.71
CA VAL A 259 -5.67 -7.44 6.61
C VAL A 259 -5.74 -8.27 5.32
N ALA A 260 -4.61 -8.80 4.83
CA ALA A 260 -4.59 -9.61 3.61
C ALA A 260 -5.48 -10.85 3.73
N ARG A 261 -5.46 -11.50 4.90
CA ARG A 261 -6.28 -12.66 5.22
C ARG A 261 -7.78 -12.35 5.14
N LEU A 262 -8.23 -11.24 5.73
CA LEU A 262 -9.63 -10.81 5.70
C LEU A 262 -10.10 -10.47 4.26
N ILE A 263 -9.25 -9.80 3.48
CA ILE A 263 -9.56 -9.46 2.08
C ILE A 263 -9.65 -10.73 1.19
N HIS A 264 -8.80 -11.74 1.45
CA HIS A 264 -8.87 -13.04 0.77
C HIS A 264 -10.13 -13.83 1.15
N GLY A 265 -10.48 -13.87 2.43
CA GLY A 265 -11.68 -14.54 2.93
C GLY A 265 -13.01 -13.87 2.56
N GLY A 266 -12.99 -12.86 1.70
CA GLY A 266 -14.18 -12.21 1.14
C GLY A 266 -14.83 -11.18 2.07
N LEU A 267 -14.07 -10.54 2.97
CA LEU A 267 -14.56 -9.37 3.71
C LEU A 267 -14.55 -8.13 2.81
N SER A 268 -15.72 -7.53 2.58
CA SER A 268 -15.90 -6.37 1.71
C SER A 268 -15.56 -5.02 2.39
N THR A 269 -14.72 -5.04 3.42
CA THR A 269 -14.31 -3.83 4.15
C THR A 269 -13.39 -2.96 3.29
N LYS A 270 -13.81 -1.72 3.02
CA LYS A 270 -13.12 -0.83 2.07
C LYS A 270 -11.91 -0.11 2.66
N ILE A 271 -11.84 0.06 3.98
CA ILE A 271 -10.77 0.85 4.63
C ILE A 271 -10.21 0.12 5.84
N TYR A 272 -8.87 0.05 5.93
CA TYR A 272 -8.14 -0.45 7.09
C TYR A 272 -7.19 0.64 7.60
N VAL A 273 -7.30 0.99 8.89
CA VAL A 273 -6.44 2.00 9.54
C VAL A 273 -5.53 1.29 10.55
N LEU A 274 -4.22 1.38 10.30
CA LEU A 274 -3.16 0.79 11.11
C LEU A 274 -2.29 1.89 11.73
N ARG A 275 -1.63 1.57 12.84
CA ARG A 275 -0.76 2.51 13.56
C ARG A 275 0.52 1.84 14.00
N MET A 276 1.63 2.50 13.70
CA MET A 276 2.97 2.13 14.10
C MET A 276 3.58 3.26 14.95
N ASP A 277 3.67 3.01 16.25
CA ASP A 277 4.27 3.92 17.23
C ASP A 277 5.80 3.86 17.23
N GLY A 278 6.42 4.91 17.77
CA GLY A 278 7.85 4.93 18.11
C GLY A 278 8.66 5.99 17.37
N PHE A 279 8.10 6.72 16.41
CA PHE A 279 8.84 7.72 15.64
C PHE A 279 9.24 8.98 16.45
N ASP A 280 8.78 9.09 17.71
CA ASP A 280 9.15 10.18 18.61
C ASP A 280 10.59 10.07 19.16
N THR A 281 11.56 10.43 18.30
CA THR A 281 12.98 10.09 18.46
C THR A 281 13.86 11.27 18.89
N HIS A 282 13.48 11.91 20.00
CA HIS A 282 14.23 13.03 20.60
C HIS A 282 15.65 12.70 21.08
N ALA A 283 16.01 11.43 21.29
CA ALA A 283 17.34 11.03 21.75
C ALA A 283 17.69 9.61 21.30
N HIS A 284 18.97 9.33 21.08
CA HIS A 284 19.48 8.01 20.67
C HIS A 284 18.75 7.39 19.47
N GLN A 285 18.33 8.24 18.52
CA GLN A 285 17.59 7.89 17.30
C GLN A 285 18.34 6.85 16.46
N VAL A 286 19.68 7.00 16.37
CA VAL A 286 20.57 6.11 15.62
C VAL A 286 21.67 5.51 16.51
N GLY A 287 22.15 4.35 16.10
CA GLY A 287 23.34 3.66 16.60
C GLY A 287 24.46 3.66 15.56
N GLY A 288 25.60 3.08 15.93
CA GLY A 288 26.73 2.89 15.01
C GLY A 288 27.14 4.15 14.25
N ASP A 289 27.26 3.99 12.94
CA ASP A 289 27.60 5.01 11.93
C ASP A 289 26.41 5.87 11.48
N GLY A 290 25.20 5.65 12.02
CA GLY A 290 23.96 6.27 11.56
C GLY A 290 23.03 5.33 10.78
N SER A 291 23.55 4.23 10.23
CA SER A 291 22.75 3.24 9.46
C SER A 291 21.97 2.25 10.33
N GLU A 292 22.15 2.29 11.64
CA GLU A 292 21.56 1.37 12.63
C GLU A 292 20.80 2.15 13.73
N GLY A 293 20.14 1.42 14.66
CA GLY A 293 19.54 1.99 15.86
C GLY A 293 18.01 2.00 15.85
N PHE A 294 17.40 2.81 16.73
CA PHE A 294 15.96 2.72 17.00
C PHE A 294 15.12 3.15 15.79
N HIS A 295 15.49 4.24 15.11
CA HIS A 295 14.83 4.67 13.88
C HIS A 295 15.01 3.67 12.74
N ALA A 296 16.24 3.13 12.56
CA ALA A 296 16.52 2.08 11.57
C ALA A 296 15.63 0.84 11.79
N ASN A 297 15.44 0.41 13.04
CA ASN A 297 14.57 -0.72 13.39
C ASN A 297 13.08 -0.44 13.11
N LEU A 298 12.63 0.83 13.14
CA LEU A 298 11.28 1.20 12.75
C LEU A 298 11.14 1.19 11.22
N LEU A 299 12.10 1.76 10.50
CA LEU A 299 12.12 1.73 9.04
C LEU A 299 12.22 0.31 8.47
N GLN A 300 12.98 -0.58 9.12
CA GLN A 300 13.02 -2.01 8.80
C GLN A 300 11.64 -2.66 8.96
N GLN A 301 11.01 -2.50 10.12
CA GLN A 301 9.70 -3.09 10.40
C GLN A 301 8.60 -2.58 9.46
N LEU A 302 8.67 -1.32 9.02
CA LEU A 302 7.79 -0.79 7.98
C LEU A 302 8.07 -1.47 6.63
N SER A 303 9.34 -1.47 6.19
CA SER A 303 9.73 -2.01 4.89
C SER A 303 9.42 -3.50 4.77
N GLU A 304 9.80 -4.31 5.76
CA GLU A 304 9.54 -5.76 5.75
C GLU A 304 8.04 -6.07 5.76
N ALA A 305 7.25 -5.35 6.56
CA ALA A 305 5.81 -5.61 6.67
C ALA A 305 5.05 -5.21 5.39
N VAL A 306 5.36 -4.05 4.80
CA VAL A 306 4.78 -3.59 3.53
C VAL A 306 5.21 -4.49 2.36
N THR A 307 6.48 -4.92 2.34
CA THR A 307 6.99 -5.85 1.29
C THR A 307 6.34 -7.23 1.40
N ALA A 308 6.17 -7.76 2.62
CA ALA A 308 5.47 -9.02 2.84
C ALA A 308 4.00 -8.93 2.40
N PHE A 309 3.31 -7.85 2.78
CA PHE A 309 1.93 -7.57 2.40
C PHE A 309 1.73 -7.48 0.88
N GLN A 310 2.55 -6.69 0.18
CA GLN A 310 2.44 -6.55 -1.27
C GLN A 310 2.68 -7.88 -2.00
N ASN A 311 3.65 -8.67 -1.54
CA ASN A 311 3.88 -10.01 -2.08
C ASN A 311 2.69 -10.94 -1.79
N ASP A 312 2.11 -10.89 -0.60
CA ASP A 312 0.99 -11.76 -0.23
C ASP A 312 -0.24 -11.45 -1.09
N LEU A 313 -0.59 -10.17 -1.24
CA LEU A 313 -1.65 -9.71 -2.12
C LEU A 313 -1.47 -10.20 -3.56
N PHE A 314 -0.27 -10.09 -4.13
CA PHE A 314 0.02 -10.61 -5.47
C PHE A 314 -0.19 -12.13 -5.58
N ASN A 315 0.28 -12.88 -4.57
CA ASN A 315 0.12 -14.34 -4.54
C ASN A 315 -1.36 -14.75 -4.39
N LEU A 316 -2.16 -13.94 -3.69
CA LEU A 316 -3.60 -14.11 -3.47
C LEU A 316 -4.47 -13.56 -4.63
N ASN A 317 -3.87 -12.92 -5.64
CA ASN A 317 -4.57 -12.20 -6.74
C ASN A 317 -5.44 -11.02 -6.25
N LEU A 318 -4.93 -10.28 -5.28
CA LEU A 318 -5.57 -9.14 -4.61
C LEU A 318 -4.83 -7.81 -4.85
N GLU A 319 -3.70 -7.82 -5.55
CA GLU A 319 -2.80 -6.67 -5.71
C GLU A 319 -3.43 -5.48 -6.46
N ASP A 320 -4.49 -5.76 -7.23
CA ASP A 320 -5.30 -4.78 -7.96
C ASP A 320 -6.48 -4.21 -7.13
N ARG A 321 -6.84 -4.90 -6.04
CA ARG A 321 -7.93 -4.49 -5.13
C ARG A 321 -7.44 -3.57 -4.02
N VAL A 322 -6.13 -3.49 -3.76
CA VAL A 322 -5.58 -2.76 -2.60
C VAL A 322 -4.60 -1.67 -3.00
N ILE A 323 -4.77 -0.48 -2.41
CA ILE A 323 -3.73 0.53 -2.29
C ILE A 323 -3.44 0.81 -0.81
N GLY A 324 -2.20 1.09 -0.47
CA GLY A 324 -1.80 1.50 0.87
C GLY A 324 -1.01 2.80 0.88
N MET A 325 -1.07 3.52 2.00
CA MET A 325 -0.44 4.84 2.14
C MET A 325 0.06 5.05 3.57
N THR A 326 1.28 5.56 3.74
CA THR A 326 1.80 5.99 5.03
C THR A 326 1.64 7.50 5.23
N TYR A 327 1.52 7.93 6.48
CA TYR A 327 1.66 9.33 6.87
C TYR A 327 2.23 9.45 8.29
N SER A 328 2.72 10.62 8.65
CA SER A 328 3.16 10.96 10.01
C SER A 328 2.65 12.36 10.35
N GLU A 329 2.41 12.66 11.64
CA GLU A 329 1.74 13.91 12.01
C GLU A 329 2.61 15.18 11.83
N PHE A 330 3.91 15.03 11.62
CA PHE A 330 4.84 16.06 11.15
C PHE A 330 6.18 15.41 10.78
N GLY A 331 7.09 16.16 10.14
CA GLY A 331 8.49 15.77 10.02
C GLY A 331 9.34 16.14 11.24
N ARG A 332 10.66 15.96 11.10
CA ARG A 332 11.67 16.32 12.10
C ARG A 332 12.52 17.51 11.65
N ARG A 333 13.21 18.17 12.58
CA ARG A 333 14.02 19.35 12.29
C ARG A 333 15.21 19.04 11.39
N ILE A 334 15.61 19.99 10.56
CA ILE A 334 16.80 19.85 9.70
C ILE A 334 18.07 19.67 10.55
N LYS A 335 18.24 20.47 11.63
CA LYS A 335 19.39 20.33 12.54
C LYS A 335 19.17 19.23 13.59
N ALA A 336 20.18 18.37 13.77
CA ALA A 336 20.21 17.39 14.85
C ALA A 336 20.27 18.07 16.23
N ASN A 337 19.77 17.40 17.26
CA ASN A 337 19.90 17.86 18.64
C ASN A 337 21.11 17.22 19.35
N ALA A 338 21.44 17.75 20.53
CA ALA A 338 22.61 17.33 21.31
C ALA A 338 22.52 15.88 21.85
N SER A 339 21.36 15.22 21.77
CA SER A 339 21.07 13.90 22.34
C SER A 339 21.20 12.75 21.32
N ARG A 340 21.78 13.02 20.13
CA ARG A 340 21.71 12.13 18.95
C ARG A 340 20.25 11.76 18.60
N GLY A 341 19.39 12.76 18.53
CA GLY A 341 18.05 12.63 17.97
C GLY A 341 17.64 13.91 17.26
N THR A 342 16.38 14.00 16.89
CA THR A 342 15.80 15.18 16.26
C THR A 342 14.57 15.66 17.03
N ASP A 343 14.34 16.97 17.03
CA ASP A 343 13.12 17.55 17.57
C ASP A 343 12.04 17.67 16.47
N HIS A 344 10.80 18.00 16.86
CA HIS A 344 9.70 18.23 15.92
C HIS A 344 10.04 19.30 14.89
N GLY A 345 9.85 18.96 13.62
CA GLY A 345 9.93 19.81 12.43
C GLY A 345 8.55 20.00 11.82
N ASP A 346 8.51 20.08 10.48
CA ASP A 346 7.35 20.56 9.73
C ASP A 346 6.89 19.51 8.70
N ALA A 347 7.38 19.54 7.46
CA ALA A 347 7.02 18.58 6.42
C ALA A 347 7.85 17.27 6.48
N GLY A 348 7.34 16.20 5.89
CA GLY A 348 8.01 14.90 5.77
C GLY A 348 7.47 14.06 4.60
N PRO A 349 8.13 12.94 4.26
CA PRO A 349 7.71 12.12 3.13
C PRO A 349 6.50 11.23 3.46
N MET A 350 5.68 10.99 2.45
CA MET A 350 4.64 9.95 2.45
C MET A 350 4.99 8.85 1.44
N PHE A 351 4.69 7.61 1.77
CA PHE A 351 4.81 6.47 0.87
C PHE A 351 3.43 6.02 0.41
N LEU A 352 3.28 5.77 -0.89
CA LEU A 352 2.06 5.23 -1.51
C LEU A 352 2.45 3.92 -2.20
N PHE A 353 1.79 2.81 -1.89
CA PHE A 353 2.20 1.47 -2.32
C PHE A 353 1.02 0.62 -2.84
N GLY A 354 1.30 -0.27 -3.80
CA GLY A 354 0.32 -1.14 -4.46
C GLY A 354 0.55 -1.26 -5.97
N ASN A 355 -0.20 -2.14 -6.65
CA ASN A 355 -0.03 -2.38 -8.10
C ASN A 355 -0.56 -1.26 -9.00
N CYS A 356 -1.07 -0.18 -8.38
CA CYS A 356 -1.73 0.95 -9.01
C CYS A 356 -1.04 2.29 -8.70
N THR A 357 0.16 2.27 -8.13
CA THR A 357 0.99 3.50 -8.03
C THR A 357 1.61 3.82 -9.38
N LEU A 358 2.47 4.84 -9.43
CA LEU A 358 3.20 5.23 -10.64
C LEU A 358 4.69 4.87 -10.59
N GLY A 359 5.18 4.27 -9.50
CA GLY A 359 6.61 4.02 -9.29
C GLY A 359 7.46 5.28 -9.09
N ALA A 360 6.86 6.44 -8.80
CA ALA A 360 7.47 7.74 -9.02
C ALA A 360 7.83 8.50 -7.73
N VAL A 361 8.78 9.44 -7.84
CA VAL A 361 9.03 10.47 -6.82
C VAL A 361 8.28 11.75 -7.22
N PHE A 362 7.42 12.24 -6.33
CA PHE A 362 6.72 13.51 -6.45
C PHE A 362 7.37 14.54 -5.53
N GLY A 363 7.76 15.68 -6.09
CA GLY A 363 8.41 16.78 -5.37
C GLY A 363 9.93 16.83 -5.55
N ASP A 364 10.45 18.04 -5.53
CA ASP A 364 11.88 18.36 -5.67
C ASP A 364 12.68 17.91 -4.42
N ASP A 365 13.99 17.71 -4.59
CA ASP A 365 14.88 17.38 -3.47
C ASP A 365 14.88 18.49 -2.40
N VAL A 366 14.97 18.06 -1.13
CA VAL A 366 15.11 18.99 0.00
C VAL A 366 16.50 19.64 -0.03
N THR A 367 16.55 20.90 -0.45
CA THR A 367 17.77 21.72 -0.41
C THR A 367 18.12 22.09 1.04
N ILE A 368 19.38 21.93 1.44
CA ILE A 368 19.84 22.20 2.82
C ILE A 368 20.82 23.38 2.86
N ASP A 369 20.46 24.40 3.63
CA ASP A 369 21.36 25.50 4.04
C ASP A 369 22.17 25.09 5.29
N PRO A 370 23.51 25.09 5.27
CA PRO A 370 24.33 24.86 6.47
C PRO A 370 24.02 25.84 7.62
N GLU A 371 23.64 27.08 7.33
CA GLU A 371 23.33 28.12 8.32
C GLU A 371 21.87 28.09 8.82
N VAL A 372 21.08 27.10 8.38
CA VAL A 372 19.66 26.93 8.75
C VAL A 372 19.41 27.01 10.27
N SER A 373 18.27 27.56 10.68
CA SER A 373 17.91 27.65 12.10
C SER A 373 17.83 26.28 12.78
N ILE A 374 18.26 26.20 14.05
CA ILE A 374 18.04 25.06 14.95
C ILE A 374 16.54 24.73 15.18
N SER A 375 15.64 25.63 14.76
CA SER A 375 14.18 25.47 14.81
C SER A 375 13.55 25.03 13.49
N ALA A 376 14.26 24.99 12.35
CA ALA A 376 13.65 24.69 11.05
C ALA A 376 13.27 23.21 10.90
N GLY A 377 12.09 22.92 10.36
CA GLY A 377 11.78 21.65 9.70
C GLY A 377 12.09 21.71 8.21
N VAL A 378 11.71 20.66 7.48
CA VAL A 378 11.65 20.69 6.01
C VAL A 378 10.47 21.53 5.57
N ASP A 379 10.67 22.44 4.61
CA ASP A 379 9.60 23.25 4.04
C ASP A 379 8.60 22.40 3.23
N MET A 380 7.33 22.78 3.26
CA MET A 380 6.26 22.05 2.58
C MET A 380 6.26 22.32 1.07
N GLN A 381 6.18 21.26 0.27
CA GLN A 381 5.88 21.33 -1.17
C GLN A 381 4.42 20.96 -1.47
N TYR A 382 3.89 19.93 -0.80
CA TYR A 382 2.50 19.49 -0.96
C TYR A 382 1.71 19.59 0.34
N ASP A 383 0.48 20.09 0.25
CA ASP A 383 -0.49 19.96 1.34
C ASP A 383 -1.00 18.50 1.41
N TYR A 384 -0.97 17.90 2.60
CA TYR A 384 -1.42 16.52 2.82
C TYR A 384 -2.86 16.25 2.36
N ARG A 385 -3.72 17.27 2.35
CA ARG A 385 -5.11 17.18 1.90
C ARG A 385 -5.22 17.01 0.39
N ASN A 386 -4.24 17.48 -0.38
CA ASN A 386 -4.16 17.20 -1.81
C ASN A 386 -3.83 15.72 -2.06
N VAL A 387 -2.93 15.13 -1.25
CA VAL A 387 -2.63 13.69 -1.30
C VAL A 387 -3.88 12.87 -0.92
N PHE A 388 -4.49 13.16 0.22
CA PHE A 388 -5.67 12.43 0.72
C PHE A 388 -6.87 12.53 -0.24
N GLY A 389 -7.14 13.73 -0.77
CA GLY A 389 -8.23 13.95 -1.71
C GLY A 389 -8.05 13.24 -3.05
N SER A 390 -6.81 13.17 -3.55
CA SER A 390 -6.50 12.48 -4.80
C SER A 390 -6.66 10.96 -4.65
N VAL A 391 -6.20 10.38 -3.54
CA VAL A 391 -6.46 8.95 -3.23
C VAL A 391 -7.96 8.66 -3.10
N LEU A 392 -8.75 9.55 -2.48
CA LEU A 392 -10.21 9.38 -2.41
C LEU A 392 -10.89 9.39 -3.79
N ILE A 393 -10.45 10.26 -4.70
CA ILE A 393 -10.97 10.32 -6.09
C ILE A 393 -10.56 9.07 -6.86
N ASP A 394 -9.26 8.86 -7.02
CA ASP A 394 -8.71 7.83 -7.93
C ASP A 394 -8.97 6.41 -7.44
N TRP A 395 -9.01 6.21 -6.12
CA TRP A 395 -9.17 4.90 -5.51
C TRP A 395 -10.60 4.60 -5.11
N LEU A 396 -11.20 5.42 -4.23
CA LEU A 396 -12.53 5.17 -3.65
C LEU A 396 -13.69 5.85 -4.41
N GLY A 397 -13.41 6.48 -5.56
CA GLY A 397 -14.43 7.01 -6.47
C GLY A 397 -15.15 8.27 -5.98
N ALA A 398 -14.57 9.01 -5.02
CA ALA A 398 -15.09 10.31 -4.59
C ALA A 398 -15.07 11.34 -5.74
N LYS A 399 -15.95 12.33 -5.68
CA LYS A 399 -16.00 13.43 -6.66
C LYS A 399 -15.22 14.63 -6.12
N ASP A 400 -14.60 15.41 -7.00
CA ASP A 400 -13.88 16.65 -6.66
C ASP A 400 -14.68 17.58 -5.72
N GLN A 401 -15.97 17.78 -5.99
CA GLN A 401 -16.86 18.59 -5.14
C GLN A 401 -17.02 18.01 -3.72
N GLU A 402 -17.00 16.69 -3.58
CA GLU A 402 -17.09 15.99 -2.30
C GLU A 402 -15.77 16.16 -1.53
N ILE A 403 -14.61 16.09 -2.20
CA ILE A 403 -13.31 16.40 -1.61
C ILE A 403 -13.24 17.84 -1.10
N ARG A 404 -13.74 18.81 -1.88
CA ARG A 404 -13.78 20.24 -1.49
C ARG A 404 -14.69 20.50 -0.28
N GLN A 405 -15.71 19.67 -0.08
CA GLN A 405 -16.60 19.71 1.09
C GLN A 405 -16.01 18.94 2.29
N ILE A 406 -15.32 17.82 2.05
CA ILE A 406 -14.78 16.94 3.10
C ILE A 406 -13.48 17.51 3.65
N LEU A 407 -12.51 17.90 2.82
CA LEU A 407 -11.19 18.36 3.23
C LEU A 407 -11.10 19.89 3.25
N PHE A 408 -10.99 20.54 2.09
CA PHE A 408 -10.88 22.00 1.99
C PHE A 408 -11.22 22.54 0.59
N PRO A 409 -11.73 23.79 0.47
CA PRO A 409 -12.17 24.34 -0.82
C PRO A 409 -11.08 24.43 -1.88
N ASP A 410 -9.85 24.73 -1.46
CA ASP A 410 -8.69 24.99 -2.32
C ASP A 410 -7.93 23.71 -2.73
N PHE A 411 -8.58 22.55 -2.67
CA PHE A 411 -8.04 21.26 -3.08
C PHE A 411 -7.45 21.27 -4.50
N GLU A 412 -6.24 20.75 -4.65
CA GLU A 412 -5.58 20.52 -5.94
C GLU A 412 -5.38 19.01 -6.12
N TYR A 413 -5.87 18.48 -7.23
CA TYR A 413 -5.68 17.08 -7.57
C TYR A 413 -4.24 16.80 -8.00
N LEU A 414 -3.65 15.74 -7.46
CA LEU A 414 -2.31 15.26 -7.77
C LEU A 414 -2.43 13.91 -8.49
N PRO A 415 -1.87 13.72 -9.69
CA PRO A 415 -1.88 12.44 -10.41
C PRO A 415 -0.85 11.47 -9.80
N ILE A 416 -1.13 10.98 -8.58
CA ILE A 416 -0.24 10.11 -7.79
C ILE A 416 -0.57 8.62 -7.93
N LEU A 417 -1.73 8.29 -8.48
CA LEU A 417 -2.13 6.92 -8.82
C LEU A 417 -2.24 6.76 -10.34
N SER A 418 -1.94 5.55 -10.81
CA SER A 418 -2.21 5.16 -12.19
C SER A 418 -3.63 4.63 -12.31
N ALA A 419 -4.20 4.73 -13.51
CA ALA A 419 -5.50 4.14 -13.80
C ALA A 419 -5.41 2.61 -13.79
N CYS A 420 -5.62 2.00 -12.62
CA CYS A 420 -6.02 0.59 -12.50
C CYS A 420 -7.44 0.42 -13.06
N ALA A 421 -7.51 0.45 -14.39
CA ALA A 421 -8.72 0.37 -15.18
C ALA A 421 -9.31 -1.04 -15.05
N SER A 422 -10.49 -1.12 -14.42
CA SER A 422 -11.32 -2.32 -14.38
C SER A 422 -12.03 -2.51 -15.72
N THR A 423 -11.25 -2.76 -16.78
CA THR A 423 -11.73 -2.77 -18.18
C THR A 423 -11.43 -4.08 -18.88
N LEU A 424 -12.29 -5.07 -18.62
CA LEU A 424 -12.36 -6.39 -19.30
C LEU A 424 -11.11 -7.27 -19.11
N PRO A 425 -11.12 -8.54 -19.56
CA PRO A 425 -9.91 -9.34 -19.60
C PRO A 425 -8.91 -8.68 -20.55
N THR A 426 -7.82 -8.17 -20.01
CA THR A 426 -6.71 -7.66 -20.80
C THR A 426 -6.12 -8.81 -21.60
N LEU A 427 -6.17 -8.72 -22.93
CA LEU A 427 -5.48 -9.69 -23.80
C LEU A 427 -3.95 -9.68 -23.58
N ILE A 428 -3.44 -8.67 -22.87
CA ILE A 428 -2.04 -8.49 -22.47
C ILE A 428 -1.92 -8.76 -20.96
N GLU A 429 -1.10 -9.72 -20.55
CA GLU A 429 -0.86 -10.02 -19.12
C GLU A 429 0.63 -9.91 -18.77
N ASN A 430 0.93 -9.71 -17.48
CA ASN A 430 2.30 -9.65 -16.95
C ASN A 430 3.24 -8.67 -17.70
N PHE A 431 2.73 -7.57 -18.27
CA PHE A 431 3.57 -6.53 -18.86
C PHE A 431 4.40 -5.86 -17.77
N ARG A 432 5.72 -6.05 -17.86
CA ARG A 432 6.69 -5.62 -16.85
C ARG A 432 7.94 -5.06 -17.51
N ALA A 433 8.63 -4.21 -16.77
CA ALA A 433 9.99 -3.80 -17.07
C ALA A 433 10.94 -4.39 -16.01
N SER A 434 12.17 -4.70 -16.39
CA SER A 434 13.19 -5.21 -15.48
C SER A 434 14.58 -4.77 -15.92
N ALA A 435 15.45 -4.41 -14.97
CA ALA A 435 16.85 -4.13 -15.29
C ALA A 435 17.53 -5.41 -15.78
N TRP A 436 18.26 -5.32 -16.90
CA TRP A 436 18.97 -6.46 -17.47
C TRP A 436 20.32 -6.00 -18.05
N GLN A 437 21.40 -6.32 -17.35
CA GLN A 437 22.75 -5.84 -17.66
C GLN A 437 22.79 -4.29 -17.76
N LYS A 438 22.92 -3.72 -18.97
CA LYS A 438 22.89 -2.28 -19.25
C LYS A 438 21.66 -1.84 -20.06
N ALA A 439 20.65 -2.68 -20.11
CA ALA A 439 19.40 -2.48 -20.82
C ALA A 439 18.21 -2.63 -19.86
N ILE A 440 17.02 -2.26 -20.31
CA ILE A 440 15.78 -2.65 -19.66
C ILE A 440 15.09 -3.72 -20.50
N ARG A 441 14.88 -4.89 -19.91
CA ARG A 441 14.12 -6.00 -20.51
C ARG A 441 12.64 -5.79 -20.20
N LEU A 442 11.86 -5.51 -21.24
CA LEU A 442 10.41 -5.57 -21.17
C LEU A 442 9.95 -6.99 -21.51
N GLU A 443 8.97 -7.48 -20.77
CA GLU A 443 8.36 -8.79 -20.98
C GLU A 443 6.84 -8.68 -20.83
N TRP A 444 6.08 -9.45 -21.61
CA TRP A 444 4.63 -9.58 -21.47
C TRP A 444 4.13 -10.87 -22.10
N GLN A 445 2.88 -11.21 -21.81
CA GLN A 445 2.15 -12.28 -22.48
C GLN A 445 1.00 -11.70 -23.30
N TYR A 446 0.58 -12.41 -24.35
CA TYR A 446 -0.51 -11.96 -25.22
C TYR A 446 -1.42 -13.09 -25.73
N PHE A 447 -2.72 -12.94 -25.52
CA PHE A 447 -3.72 -14.01 -25.57
C PHE A 447 -4.70 -13.90 -26.76
N SER A 448 -4.47 -12.97 -27.70
CA SER A 448 -5.25 -12.88 -28.95
C SER A 448 -4.76 -13.89 -29.99
N ASP A 449 -5.70 -14.48 -30.74
CA ASP A 449 -5.41 -15.27 -31.95
C ASP A 449 -5.33 -14.39 -33.23
N GLU A 450 -5.61 -13.09 -33.13
CA GLU A 450 -5.71 -12.18 -34.29
C GLU A 450 -4.33 -11.85 -34.89
N PRO A 451 -4.10 -12.09 -36.20
CA PRO A 451 -2.80 -11.95 -36.86
C PRO A 451 -2.47 -10.51 -37.30
N HIS A 452 -3.33 -9.55 -36.96
CA HIS A 452 -3.27 -8.16 -37.46
C HIS A 452 -3.00 -7.13 -36.37
N ASP A 453 -3.05 -7.55 -35.11
CA ASP A 453 -2.83 -6.68 -33.95
C ASP A 453 -1.38 -6.14 -33.96
N VAL A 454 -1.21 -4.90 -33.51
CA VAL A 454 0.09 -4.22 -33.45
C VAL A 454 0.38 -3.77 -32.03
N PHE A 455 1.47 -4.29 -31.45
CA PHE A 455 2.08 -3.71 -30.27
C PHE A 455 2.73 -2.37 -30.63
N ARG A 456 2.40 -1.31 -29.89
CA ARG A 456 3.16 -0.06 -29.80
C ARG A 456 3.69 0.04 -28.38
N ILE A 457 5.01 0.18 -28.23
CA ILE A 457 5.65 0.41 -26.93
C ILE A 457 6.09 1.86 -26.90
N SER A 458 5.70 2.56 -25.84
CA SER A 458 6.10 3.93 -25.56
C SER A 458 6.90 4.01 -24.25
N ARG A 459 7.74 5.03 -24.12
CA ARG A 459 8.68 5.25 -23.02
C ARG A 459 8.59 6.69 -22.51
N SER A 460 8.75 6.88 -21.21
CA SER A 460 8.77 8.15 -20.49
C SER A 460 9.87 8.12 -19.42
N THR A 461 10.33 9.29 -18.96
CA THR A 461 11.22 9.47 -17.79
C THR A 461 10.54 10.24 -16.64
N ASP A 462 9.25 10.58 -16.78
CA ASP A 462 8.48 11.43 -15.86
C ASP A 462 7.09 10.85 -15.48
N GLY A 463 6.81 9.62 -15.91
CA GLY A 463 5.54 8.91 -15.72
C GLY A 463 4.36 9.44 -16.54
N GLN A 464 4.55 10.50 -17.35
CA GLN A 464 3.46 11.30 -17.92
C GLN A 464 3.60 11.51 -19.44
N ASN A 465 4.77 11.95 -19.91
CA ASN A 465 5.03 12.27 -21.32
C ASN A 465 5.68 11.05 -22.02
N PHE A 466 4.87 10.29 -22.75
CA PHE A 466 5.29 9.05 -23.40
C PHE A 466 5.61 9.23 -24.89
N GLU A 467 6.87 8.97 -25.28
CA GLU A 467 7.32 8.90 -26.68
C GLU A 467 7.29 7.45 -27.20
N VAL A 468 7.03 7.23 -28.49
CA VAL A 468 6.98 5.87 -29.05
C VAL A 468 8.39 5.30 -29.25
N LEU A 469 8.73 4.26 -28.48
CA LEU A 469 9.99 3.52 -28.57
C LEU A 469 10.00 2.57 -29.78
N LEU A 470 8.94 1.78 -29.98
CA LEU A 470 8.79 0.93 -31.16
C LEU A 470 7.34 0.57 -31.49
N SER A 471 7.14 -0.06 -32.65
CA SER A 471 5.91 -0.81 -32.93
C SER A 471 6.23 -2.11 -33.67
N ARG A 472 5.46 -3.18 -33.40
CA ARG A 472 5.67 -4.54 -33.90
C ARG A 472 4.33 -5.28 -34.04
N THR A 473 4.08 -5.89 -35.20
CA THR A 473 2.92 -6.77 -35.40
C THR A 473 3.01 -8.01 -34.51
N VAL A 474 1.87 -8.47 -34.00
CA VAL A 474 1.72 -9.71 -33.23
C VAL A 474 2.07 -10.93 -34.09
N ASP A 475 2.71 -11.93 -33.49
CA ASP A 475 2.78 -13.29 -34.03
C ASP A 475 1.68 -14.12 -33.35
N PRO A 476 0.61 -14.54 -34.05
CA PRO A 476 -0.50 -15.26 -33.43
C PRO A 476 -0.08 -16.64 -32.88
N ASN A 477 1.11 -17.14 -33.23
CA ASN A 477 1.67 -18.38 -32.69
C ASN A 477 2.47 -18.17 -31.39
N ASN A 478 2.78 -16.91 -31.03
CA ASN A 478 3.58 -16.60 -29.86
C ASN A 478 2.72 -15.98 -28.74
N ARG A 479 2.83 -16.56 -27.54
CA ARG A 479 2.12 -16.12 -26.32
C ARG A 479 3.00 -15.30 -25.36
N SER A 480 4.32 -15.35 -25.49
CA SER A 480 5.26 -14.68 -24.56
C SER A 480 6.27 -13.83 -25.33
N TYR A 481 6.32 -12.55 -25.03
CA TYR A 481 7.10 -11.55 -25.75
C TYR A 481 8.14 -10.90 -24.86
N SER A 482 9.25 -10.50 -25.47
CA SER A 482 10.24 -9.64 -24.82
C SER A 482 10.91 -8.71 -25.82
N ILE A 483 11.30 -7.52 -25.33
CA ILE A 483 12.23 -6.61 -25.99
C ILE A 483 13.30 -6.17 -25.01
N LEU A 484 14.43 -5.69 -25.55
CA LEU A 484 15.43 -4.93 -24.79
C LEU A 484 15.37 -3.48 -25.26
N ASP A 485 15.28 -2.54 -24.32
CA ASP A 485 15.67 -1.16 -24.54
C ASP A 485 17.11 -0.98 -24.09
N GLU A 486 18.02 -0.91 -25.08
CA GLU A 486 19.46 -0.72 -24.88
C GLU A 486 19.84 0.77 -24.76
N ASN A 487 18.89 1.70 -24.95
CA ASN A 487 19.14 3.15 -24.99
C ASN A 487 18.75 3.80 -23.65
N VAL A 488 19.25 3.24 -22.55
CA VAL A 488 18.92 3.61 -21.17
C VAL A 488 20.16 4.01 -20.39
N GLU A 489 20.06 5.07 -19.58
CA GLU A 489 21.18 5.55 -18.76
C GLU A 489 21.07 5.05 -17.31
N PRO A 490 22.18 4.63 -16.67
CA PRO A 490 22.13 4.19 -15.27
C PRO A 490 21.72 5.30 -14.31
N GLY A 491 20.83 4.98 -13.36
CA GLY A 491 20.27 5.94 -12.40
C GLY A 491 19.00 6.66 -12.88
N VAL A 492 18.64 6.54 -14.17
CA VAL A 492 17.39 7.08 -14.72
C VAL A 492 16.27 6.05 -14.63
N LEU A 493 15.10 6.47 -14.13
CA LEU A 493 13.90 5.64 -14.06
C LEU A 493 13.14 5.77 -15.37
N TYR A 494 12.98 4.66 -16.09
CA TYR A 494 12.21 4.62 -17.33
C TYR A 494 10.87 3.95 -17.09
N TYR A 495 9.81 4.66 -17.47
CA TYR A 495 8.44 4.22 -17.47
C TYR A 495 8.07 3.76 -18.88
N TYR A 496 7.38 2.63 -19.00
CA TYR A 496 6.99 2.05 -20.26
C TYR A 496 5.49 1.79 -20.29
N GLN A 497 4.88 2.01 -21.45
CA GLN A 497 3.47 1.69 -21.70
C GLN A 497 3.38 0.86 -22.98
N LEU A 498 2.68 -0.27 -22.93
CA LEU A 498 2.40 -1.10 -24.07
C LEU A 498 0.94 -0.88 -24.51
N GLN A 499 0.75 -0.60 -25.78
CA GLN A 499 -0.55 -0.50 -26.44
C GLN A 499 -0.67 -1.64 -27.45
N VAL A 500 -1.81 -2.30 -27.49
CA VAL A 500 -2.27 -3.13 -28.61
C VAL A 500 -3.23 -2.30 -29.43
N ILE A 501 -3.03 -2.32 -30.75
CA ILE A 501 -3.89 -1.67 -31.73
C ILE A 501 -4.49 -2.78 -32.60
N ASP A 502 -5.81 -2.93 -32.61
CA ASP A 502 -6.48 -3.96 -33.41
C ASP A 502 -6.63 -3.56 -34.89
N LEU A 503 -7.13 -4.47 -35.73
CA LEU A 503 -7.38 -4.23 -37.15
C LEU A 503 -8.40 -3.10 -37.43
N ALA A 504 -9.28 -2.78 -36.48
CA ALA A 504 -10.23 -1.66 -36.58
C ALA A 504 -9.65 -0.33 -36.08
N GLY A 505 -8.46 -0.34 -35.47
CA GLY A 505 -7.80 0.83 -34.89
C GLY A 505 -8.20 1.13 -33.44
N ASN A 506 -8.90 0.21 -32.76
CA ASN A 506 -9.15 0.33 -31.33
C ASN A 506 -7.82 0.13 -30.57
N VAL A 507 -7.64 0.83 -29.45
CA VAL A 507 -6.41 0.77 -28.64
C VAL A 507 -6.72 0.20 -27.26
N SER A 508 -6.10 -0.93 -26.93
CA SER A 508 -6.05 -1.46 -25.57
C SER A 508 -4.67 -1.16 -24.96
N THR A 509 -4.64 -0.59 -23.76
CA THR A 509 -3.41 -0.08 -23.14
C THR A 509 -3.12 -0.80 -21.84
N THR A 510 -1.88 -1.22 -21.62
CA THR A 510 -1.43 -1.78 -20.34
C THR A 510 -1.33 -0.69 -19.28
N ARG A 511 -1.15 -1.11 -18.02
CA ARG A 511 -0.56 -0.23 -17.00
C ARG A 511 0.85 0.19 -17.40
N ILE A 512 1.35 1.22 -16.74
CA ILE A 512 2.73 1.64 -16.83
C ILE A 512 3.59 0.62 -16.07
N ALA A 513 4.67 0.14 -16.69
CA ALA A 513 5.69 -0.66 -16.03
C ALA A 513 7.00 0.13 -15.99
N SER A 514 7.66 0.19 -14.83
CA SER A 514 8.88 0.99 -14.63
C SER A 514 10.09 0.12 -14.31
N ALA A 515 11.28 0.55 -14.73
CA ALA A 515 12.54 -0.02 -14.28
C ALA A 515 13.69 0.99 -14.37
N MET A 516 14.72 0.77 -13.54
CA MET A 516 15.96 1.53 -13.53
C MET A 516 17.16 0.59 -13.55
N VAL A 517 18.14 0.89 -14.39
CA VAL A 517 19.48 0.26 -14.29
C VAL A 517 20.25 0.99 -13.17
N THR A 518 20.42 0.39 -11.99
CA THR A 518 21.43 0.89 -11.02
C THR A 518 22.75 0.14 -11.20
N PRO A 519 23.91 0.72 -10.84
CA PRO A 519 25.21 0.04 -10.94
C PRO A 519 25.26 -1.33 -10.24
N ASP A 520 24.49 -1.49 -9.16
CA ASP A 520 24.37 -2.71 -8.37
C ASP A 520 23.51 -3.76 -9.08
N LEU A 521 22.38 -3.33 -9.68
CA LEU A 521 21.45 -4.20 -10.41
C LEU A 521 22.06 -4.80 -11.69
N VAL A 522 23.14 -4.22 -12.24
CA VAL A 522 23.93 -4.84 -13.32
C VAL A 522 24.51 -6.20 -12.89
N ASN A 523 24.71 -6.40 -11.57
CA ASN A 523 25.27 -7.60 -10.96
C ASN A 523 24.29 -8.26 -9.97
N ASP A 524 22.97 -8.18 -10.23
CA ASP A 524 21.93 -8.85 -9.44
C ASP A 524 21.29 -10.02 -10.21
N TRP A 525 20.55 -10.87 -9.50
CA TRP A 525 19.83 -12.00 -10.08
C TRP A 525 18.58 -11.52 -10.82
N THR A 526 18.43 -11.91 -12.09
CA THR A 526 17.19 -11.67 -12.86
C THR A 526 16.52 -12.99 -13.24
N VAL A 527 15.20 -13.00 -13.33
CA VAL A 527 14.38 -14.17 -13.69
C VAL A 527 13.32 -13.74 -14.71
N SER A 528 13.20 -14.43 -15.85
CA SER A 528 12.20 -14.14 -16.89
C SER A 528 10.75 -14.35 -16.42
N ILE A 529 9.77 -13.93 -17.22
CA ILE A 529 8.41 -14.50 -17.12
C ILE A 529 8.45 -16.01 -17.40
N PRO A 530 7.54 -16.82 -16.82
CA PRO A 530 7.34 -18.21 -17.22
C PRO A 530 6.99 -18.29 -18.71
N SER A 531 7.67 -19.15 -19.46
CA SER A 531 7.41 -19.37 -20.88
C SER A 531 7.56 -20.85 -21.29
N PRO A 532 6.57 -21.49 -21.94
CA PRO A 532 5.26 -20.93 -22.29
C PRO A 532 4.37 -20.71 -21.06
N ASN A 533 3.47 -19.74 -21.17
CA ASN A 533 2.39 -19.49 -20.22
C ASN A 533 1.20 -18.90 -21.03
N PRO A 534 0.02 -19.58 -21.12
CA PRO A 534 -0.34 -20.84 -20.47
C PRO A 534 0.56 -22.02 -20.84
N CYS A 535 0.69 -22.96 -19.92
CA CYS A 535 1.55 -24.13 -20.06
C CYS A 535 0.76 -25.45 -20.04
N LYS A 536 1.28 -26.46 -20.75
CA LYS A 536 0.64 -27.79 -20.88
C LYS A 536 1.41 -28.87 -20.11
N GLU A 537 2.71 -28.97 -20.36
CA GLU A 537 3.59 -29.99 -19.76
C GLU A 537 4.78 -29.43 -18.97
N TRP A 538 5.25 -28.24 -19.32
CA TRP A 538 6.36 -27.53 -18.67
C TRP A 538 6.24 -26.03 -18.89
N THR A 539 6.92 -25.25 -18.05
CA THR A 539 7.25 -23.84 -18.30
C THR A 539 8.70 -23.58 -17.89
N ASP A 540 9.43 -22.75 -18.63
CA ASP A 540 10.81 -22.38 -18.34
C ASP A 540 10.90 -20.98 -17.74
N PHE A 541 11.85 -20.83 -16.83
CA PHE A 541 12.36 -19.54 -16.36
C PHE A 541 13.82 -19.41 -16.84
N VAL A 542 14.15 -18.27 -17.45
CA VAL A 542 15.52 -17.93 -17.79
C VAL A 542 16.08 -17.07 -16.66
N VAL A 543 17.15 -17.54 -16.03
CA VAL A 543 17.80 -16.89 -14.89
C VAL A 543 19.16 -16.36 -15.30
N ASP A 544 19.43 -15.10 -14.96
CA ASP A 544 20.75 -14.50 -15.07
C ASP A 544 21.36 -14.44 -13.67
N ALA A 545 22.52 -15.05 -13.48
CA ALA A 545 23.15 -15.27 -12.18
C ALA A 545 24.49 -14.53 -12.10
N PRO A 546 24.64 -13.50 -11.23
CA PRO A 546 25.89 -12.75 -11.07
C PRO A 546 26.99 -13.53 -10.34
N GLY A 547 26.66 -14.66 -9.72
CA GLY A 547 27.57 -15.54 -9.00
C GLY A 547 26.96 -16.94 -8.87
N ASP A 548 27.79 -17.93 -8.55
CA ASP A 548 27.34 -19.31 -8.31
C ASP A 548 26.29 -19.35 -7.19
N GLY A 549 25.21 -20.11 -7.39
CA GLY A 549 24.11 -20.17 -6.43
C GLY A 549 23.08 -21.25 -6.72
N THR A 550 21.94 -21.17 -6.06
CA THR A 550 20.80 -22.08 -6.27
C THR A 550 19.55 -21.28 -6.59
N VAL A 551 18.86 -21.69 -7.66
CA VAL A 551 17.51 -21.25 -7.99
C VAL A 551 16.54 -22.29 -7.43
N ARG A 552 15.51 -21.85 -6.69
CA ARG A 552 14.37 -22.68 -6.32
C ARG A 552 13.09 -22.09 -6.89
N ILE A 553 12.36 -22.90 -7.64
CA ILE A 553 11.04 -22.59 -8.17
C ILE A 553 10.03 -23.38 -7.35
N THR A 554 9.13 -22.71 -6.63
CA THR A 554 8.05 -23.34 -5.87
C THR A 554 6.71 -22.85 -6.40
N CYS A 555 5.85 -23.79 -6.79
CA CYS A 555 4.54 -23.56 -7.40
C CYS A 555 3.43 -23.89 -6.39
N TYR A 556 2.48 -22.97 -6.24
CA TYR A 556 1.42 -22.98 -5.23
C TYR A 556 0.05 -23.00 -5.90
N SER A 557 -0.88 -23.80 -5.36
CA SER A 557 -2.29 -23.74 -5.73
C SER A 557 -2.93 -22.41 -5.30
N PHE A 558 -4.15 -22.14 -5.76
CA PHE A 558 -4.97 -21.03 -5.26
C PHE A 558 -5.17 -21.08 -3.73
N ASN A 559 -5.16 -22.28 -3.14
CA ASN A 559 -5.28 -22.51 -1.69
C ASN A 559 -3.91 -22.60 -0.99
N GLY A 560 -2.86 -21.97 -1.54
CA GLY A 560 -1.54 -21.89 -0.90
C GLY A 560 -0.71 -23.19 -0.84
N GLU A 561 -1.27 -24.34 -1.22
CA GLU A 561 -0.57 -25.63 -1.14
C GLU A 561 0.56 -25.71 -2.19
N THR A 562 1.77 -26.07 -1.77
CA THR A 562 2.88 -26.38 -2.70
C THR A 562 2.53 -27.60 -3.57
N VAL A 563 2.27 -27.38 -4.85
CA VAL A 563 1.90 -28.42 -5.82
C VAL A 563 3.08 -28.93 -6.67
N ALA A 564 4.15 -28.14 -6.79
CA ALA A 564 5.41 -28.55 -7.42
C ALA A 564 6.58 -27.72 -6.89
N GLU A 565 7.78 -28.32 -6.80
CA GLU A 565 9.02 -27.60 -6.50
C GLU A 565 10.18 -28.15 -7.36
N VAL A 566 11.05 -27.26 -7.82
CA VAL A 566 12.30 -27.57 -8.52
C VAL A 566 13.42 -26.75 -7.88
N SER A 567 14.55 -27.38 -7.58
CA SER A 567 15.74 -26.69 -7.08
C SER A 567 16.94 -27.05 -7.97
N THR A 568 17.67 -26.05 -8.46
CA THR A 568 18.75 -26.21 -9.44
C THR A 568 19.93 -25.30 -9.09
N ALA A 569 21.13 -25.88 -9.02
CA ALA A 569 22.35 -25.10 -8.90
C ALA A 569 22.70 -24.47 -10.26
N VAL A 570 23.05 -23.19 -10.26
CA VAL A 570 23.51 -22.45 -11.43
C VAL A 570 24.88 -21.82 -11.13
N ALA A 571 25.73 -21.74 -12.15
CA ALA A 571 27.00 -21.03 -12.07
C ALA A 571 26.80 -19.55 -12.35
N ALA A 572 27.84 -18.73 -12.13
CA ALA A 572 27.86 -17.35 -12.61
C ALA A 572 27.74 -17.30 -14.15
N GLY A 573 26.71 -16.60 -14.67
CA GLY A 573 26.46 -16.44 -16.09
C GLY A 573 25.02 -15.99 -16.42
N PRO A 574 24.78 -15.49 -17.65
CA PRO A 574 23.43 -15.21 -18.13
C PRO A 574 22.76 -16.45 -18.76
N GLY A 575 21.43 -16.44 -18.85
CA GLY A 575 20.68 -17.37 -19.69
C GLY A 575 20.45 -18.78 -19.14
N HIS A 576 20.58 -19.01 -17.83
CA HIS A 576 20.36 -20.32 -17.20
C HIS A 576 18.87 -20.69 -17.22
N ARG A 577 18.50 -21.64 -18.10
CA ARG A 577 17.15 -22.19 -18.19
C ARG A 577 16.88 -23.15 -17.03
N VAL A 578 15.84 -22.86 -16.23
CA VAL A 578 15.34 -23.72 -15.15
C VAL A 578 13.88 -24.06 -15.42
N THR A 579 13.61 -25.36 -15.65
CA THR A 579 12.29 -25.86 -16.08
C THR A 579 11.43 -26.29 -14.90
N LEU A 580 10.20 -25.77 -14.82
CA LEU A 580 9.14 -26.27 -13.94
C LEU A 580 8.24 -27.26 -14.72
N PRO A 581 8.20 -28.56 -14.36
CA PRO A 581 7.31 -29.52 -15.01
C PRO A 581 5.87 -29.35 -14.52
N THR A 582 4.96 -28.97 -15.41
CA THR A 582 3.54 -28.68 -15.11
C THR A 582 2.60 -29.79 -15.57
N LYS A 583 3.14 -30.86 -16.18
CA LYS A 583 2.38 -32.00 -16.72
C LYS A 583 1.42 -32.64 -15.70
N ALA A 584 1.80 -32.70 -14.42
CA ALA A 584 1.00 -33.28 -13.33
C ALA A 584 0.00 -32.30 -12.68
N LEU A 585 0.11 -30.99 -12.93
CA LEU A 585 -0.86 -30.01 -12.44
C LEU A 585 -2.20 -30.15 -13.18
N VAL A 586 -3.31 -29.73 -12.58
CA VAL A 586 -4.62 -29.67 -13.26
C VAL A 586 -4.74 -28.36 -14.05
N SER A 587 -5.75 -28.21 -14.91
CA SER A 587 -6.03 -26.91 -15.53
C SER A 587 -6.46 -25.90 -14.47
N GLY A 588 -5.89 -24.70 -14.48
CA GLY A 588 -6.14 -23.67 -13.46
C GLY A 588 -5.06 -22.61 -13.40
N MET A 589 -5.22 -21.67 -12.46
CA MET A 589 -4.24 -20.63 -12.16
C MET A 589 -3.45 -20.99 -10.90
N TYR A 590 -2.16 -20.68 -10.91
CA TYR A 590 -1.17 -20.98 -9.87
C TYR A 590 -0.28 -19.76 -9.63
N SER A 591 0.21 -19.59 -8.39
CA SER A 591 1.34 -18.70 -8.15
C SER A 591 2.65 -19.49 -8.22
N VAL A 592 3.70 -18.91 -8.78
CA VAL A 592 5.05 -19.46 -8.78
C VAL A 592 6.01 -18.45 -8.18
N LYS A 593 6.72 -18.87 -7.12
CA LYS A 593 7.83 -18.12 -6.54
C LYS A 593 9.15 -18.67 -7.05
N VAL A 594 10.04 -17.80 -7.49
CA VAL A 594 11.42 -18.12 -7.83
C VAL A 594 12.35 -17.45 -6.82
N SER A 595 12.93 -18.25 -5.93
CA SER A 595 13.95 -17.79 -4.99
C SER A 595 15.34 -17.97 -5.58
N THR A 596 16.13 -16.91 -5.53
CA THR A 596 17.50 -16.83 -6.09
C THR A 596 18.56 -16.73 -4.99
N GLY A 597 19.85 -16.78 -5.35
CA GLY A 597 20.99 -16.88 -4.42
C GLY A 597 20.91 -16.05 -3.12
N PRO A 598 20.66 -14.71 -3.17
CA PRO A 598 20.58 -13.85 -1.98
C PRO A 598 19.23 -13.95 -1.23
N LYS A 599 18.41 -14.99 -1.47
CA LYS A 599 17.01 -15.12 -1.03
C LYS A 599 16.05 -14.08 -1.60
N LYS A 600 16.39 -13.34 -2.65
CA LYS A 600 15.38 -12.57 -3.40
C LYS A 600 14.31 -13.52 -3.93
N ILE A 601 13.05 -13.12 -3.86
CA ILE A 601 11.88 -13.91 -4.27
C ILE A 601 11.16 -13.11 -5.34
N HIS A 602 11.08 -13.67 -6.55
CA HIS A 602 10.25 -13.13 -7.63
C HIS A 602 8.96 -13.95 -7.68
N SER A 603 7.80 -13.30 -7.74
CA SER A 603 6.47 -13.96 -7.79
C SER A 603 5.86 -13.80 -9.18
N PHE A 604 5.26 -14.88 -9.73
CA PHE A 604 4.69 -14.90 -11.08
C PHE A 604 3.36 -15.67 -11.13
N LYS A 605 2.43 -15.22 -11.97
CA LYS A 605 1.17 -15.94 -12.24
C LYS A 605 1.38 -16.96 -13.37
N LEU A 606 1.03 -18.22 -13.11
CA LEU A 606 1.12 -19.33 -14.06
C LEU A 606 -0.26 -19.90 -14.36
N VAL A 607 -0.62 -19.99 -15.64
CA VAL A 607 -1.83 -20.65 -16.11
C VAL A 607 -1.46 -22.03 -16.66
N VAL A 608 -2.21 -23.06 -16.27
CA VAL A 608 -2.10 -24.42 -16.79
C VAL A 608 -3.35 -24.72 -17.61
N GLU A 609 -3.15 -25.19 -18.84
CA GLU A 609 -4.23 -25.58 -19.75
C GLU A 609 -3.92 -26.96 -20.35
N LYS A 610 -4.78 -27.96 -20.07
CA LYS A 610 -4.68 -29.30 -20.66
C LYS A 610 -5.46 -29.39 -21.97
#